data_AF-A0A1F9KSF6-F1
#
_entry.id   AF-A0A1F9KSF6-F1
#
_cell.length_a   1.000
_cell.length_b   1.000
_cell.length_c   1.000
_cell.angle_alpha   90.00
_cell.angle_beta   90.00
_cell.angle_gamma   90.00
#
_symmetry.space_group_name_H-M   'P 1'
#
loop_
_entity.id
_entity.type
_entity.pdbx_description
1 polymer ?
#
loop_
_entity_poly.entity_id
_entity_poly.type
_entity_poly.pdbx_seq_one_letter_code
_entity_poly.pdbx_strand_id
1 'polypeptide(L)'
;MTPTTLRDAYRSISQLHENEKLAAWLQSKRAIVWLTPRRRRQILFFGALLGGTIALFRRQSQWRDHLSATSWLAPALALPILLALVYLLYLAAIHFSRLPAAVRRRPQIALHLVFWLIIALAWITPEEAGVWKTAIFLIAVSIPYLIWRCGYMLLSGQRGKAAGTAFRDHLFYIWPMWGGTNTPQGKGADYLTQCEAQSPAAYARSVLAGIKLLILARIWDLTKLLMGVLVFSNPKSPLAPSLGGYSLEIPRARTLLTNEIPASLLMTWLSLYLEFIWETLDIAEDSHFWIGLLRLFGFNVFRNTYKPLLAKSIVDFWNRYYYYFKELLVEFFFFPTYVRYFRAWPKLRMFAAVFAAAFLGNIYYHSLRASGIAAGELPKIWVSLGRPRAGYCFLLAVGIYISMLRQQKKRGTGAQSQAGAALPRRLIQIAGVWTFFSVIHIWNLKSPATLFDRVGFFLSLFGF
;
A
#
# COMPACT_ATOMS: atom_id res chain seq x y z
N MET A 1 25.27 6.10 32.85
CA MET A 1 25.33 5.22 31.66
C MET A 1 26.20 5.89 30.61
N THR A 2 27.24 5.22 30.12
CA THR A 2 28.13 5.76 29.08
C THR A 2 27.45 5.74 27.70
N PRO A 3 27.82 6.62 26.75
CA PRO A 3 27.24 6.63 25.39
C PRO A 3 27.37 5.29 24.64
N THR A 4 28.42 4.53 24.94
CA THR A 4 28.64 3.16 24.43
C THR A 4 27.60 2.18 24.96
N THR A 5 27.31 2.18 26.26
CA THR A 5 26.27 1.30 26.85
C THR A 5 24.87 1.56 26.29
N LEU A 6 24.51 2.82 26.01
CA LEU A 6 23.24 3.16 25.35
C LEU A 6 23.19 2.68 23.90
N ARG A 7 24.31 2.80 23.16
CA ARG A 7 24.40 2.35 21.77
C ARG A 7 24.29 0.84 21.65
N ASP A 8 24.92 0.10 22.57
CA ASP A 8 24.90 -1.35 22.60
C ASP A 8 23.53 -1.88 23.07
N ALA A 9 22.90 -1.22 24.05
CA ALA A 9 21.52 -1.49 24.43
C ALA A 9 20.56 -1.26 23.24
N TYR A 10 20.69 -0.13 22.53
CA TYR A 10 19.90 0.16 21.34
C TYR A 10 20.13 -0.87 20.22
N ARG A 11 21.39 -1.28 19.97
CA ARG A 11 21.70 -2.34 19.00
C ARG A 11 21.06 -3.67 19.40
N SER A 12 21.21 -4.08 20.65
CA SER A 12 20.60 -5.30 21.18
C SER A 12 19.07 -5.32 21.01
N ILE A 13 18.39 -4.21 21.34
CA ILE A 13 16.94 -4.07 21.17
C ILE A 13 16.55 -4.00 19.69
N SER A 14 17.27 -3.20 18.89
CA SER A 14 16.97 -3.04 17.46
C SER A 14 17.30 -4.27 16.63
N GLN A 15 18.17 -5.17 17.12
CA GLN A 15 18.52 -6.44 16.48
C GLN A 15 18.00 -7.64 17.26
N LEU A 16 16.91 -7.50 18.03
CA LEU A 16 16.32 -8.58 18.82
C LEU A 16 16.13 -9.91 18.05
N HIS A 17 15.70 -9.82 16.79
CA HIS A 17 15.54 -10.96 15.88
C HIS A 17 16.84 -11.68 15.45
N GLU A 18 18.00 -11.07 15.66
CA GLU A 18 19.33 -11.63 15.41
C GLU A 18 19.97 -12.17 16.71
N ASN A 19 19.30 -12.04 17.86
CA ASN A 19 19.79 -12.57 19.12
C ASN A 19 19.65 -14.10 19.14
N GLU A 20 20.78 -14.80 19.01
CA GLU A 20 20.83 -16.26 18.93
C GLU A 20 20.23 -16.95 20.16
N LYS A 21 20.43 -16.40 21.36
CA LYS A 21 19.87 -16.98 22.60
C LYS A 21 18.35 -16.90 22.60
N LEU A 22 17.79 -15.76 22.20
CA LEU A 22 16.35 -15.57 22.14
C LEU A 22 15.72 -16.41 21.03
N ALA A 23 16.37 -16.47 19.86
CA ALA A 23 15.95 -17.32 18.76
C ALA A 23 15.96 -18.81 19.15
N ALA A 24 17.02 -19.28 19.82
CA ALA A 24 17.12 -20.66 20.32
C ALA A 24 16.06 -20.96 21.39
N TRP A 25 15.82 -20.05 22.33
CA TRP A 25 14.75 -20.18 23.33
C TRP A 25 13.37 -20.25 22.69
N LEU A 26 13.09 -19.43 21.67
CA LEU A 26 11.81 -19.43 20.99
C LEU A 26 11.66 -20.70 20.12
N GLN A 27 12.73 -21.13 19.46
CA GLN A 27 12.79 -22.36 18.67
C GLN A 27 12.44 -23.60 19.49
N SER A 28 12.81 -23.66 20.77
CA SER A 28 12.50 -24.80 21.64
C SER A 28 11.04 -24.82 22.12
N LYS A 29 10.25 -23.78 21.85
CA LYS A 29 8.84 -23.74 22.25
C LYS A 29 8.02 -24.69 21.41
N ARG A 30 7.18 -25.49 22.09
CA ARG A 30 6.26 -26.46 21.47
C ARG A 30 5.44 -25.86 20.33
N ALA A 31 4.94 -24.63 20.49
CA ALA A 31 4.19 -23.94 19.45
C ALA A 31 4.99 -23.72 18.15
N ILE A 32 6.26 -23.32 18.25
CA ILE A 32 7.14 -23.07 17.09
C ILE A 32 7.48 -24.37 16.36
N VAL A 33 7.77 -25.44 17.11
CA VAL A 33 8.01 -26.77 16.54
C VAL A 33 6.74 -27.34 15.90
N TRP A 34 5.58 -27.12 16.53
CA TRP A 34 4.30 -27.61 16.04
C TRP A 34 3.81 -26.89 14.77
N LEU A 35 4.08 -25.58 14.65
CA LEU A 35 3.69 -24.75 13.50
C LEU A 35 4.64 -24.93 12.30
N THR A 36 4.65 -26.15 11.75
CA THR A 36 5.37 -26.47 10.51
C THR A 36 4.81 -25.66 9.33
N PRO A 37 5.58 -25.46 8.23
CA PRO A 37 5.12 -24.71 7.05
C PRO A 37 3.75 -25.19 6.54
N ARG A 38 3.56 -26.51 6.46
CA ARG A 38 2.29 -27.12 6.04
C ARG A 38 1.13 -26.74 6.95
N ARG A 39 1.30 -26.80 8.28
CA ARG A 39 0.26 -26.46 9.25
C ARG A 39 -0.05 -24.96 9.23
N ARG A 40 0.97 -24.10 9.12
CA ARG A 40 0.76 -22.65 8.97
C ARG A 40 -0.05 -22.34 7.72
N ARG A 41 0.27 -22.94 6.56
CA ARG A 41 -0.52 -22.79 5.34
C ARG A 41 -1.96 -23.29 5.50
N GLN A 42 -2.20 -24.37 6.24
CA GLN A 42 -3.56 -24.84 6.53
C GLN A 42 -4.35 -23.84 7.40
N ILE A 43 -3.74 -23.34 8.48
CA ILE A 43 -4.37 -22.31 9.34
C ILE A 43 -4.72 -21.07 8.51
N LEU A 44 -3.80 -20.64 7.66
CA LEU A 44 -3.98 -19.48 6.78
C LEU A 44 -5.06 -19.71 5.73
N PHE A 45 -5.17 -20.91 5.19
CA PHE A 45 -6.24 -21.28 4.25
C PHE A 45 -7.63 -21.18 4.90
N PHE A 46 -7.83 -21.79 6.06
CA PHE A 46 -9.11 -21.69 6.77
C PHE A 46 -9.37 -20.28 7.27
N GLY A 47 -8.33 -19.59 7.73
CA GLY A 47 -8.39 -18.19 8.09
C GLY A 47 -8.80 -17.30 6.91
N ALA A 48 -8.38 -17.63 5.69
CA ALA A 48 -8.75 -16.89 4.49
C ALA A 48 -10.23 -17.01 4.15
N LEU A 49 -10.80 -18.21 4.32
CA LEU A 49 -12.23 -18.44 4.17
C LEU A 49 -13.02 -17.62 5.19
N LEU A 50 -12.63 -17.69 6.46
CA LEU A 50 -13.26 -16.91 7.54
C LEU A 50 -13.12 -15.40 7.29
N GLY A 51 -11.92 -14.93 6.94
CA GLY A 51 -11.63 -13.53 6.63
C GLY A 51 -12.41 -13.02 5.42
N GLY A 52 -12.57 -13.85 4.39
CA GLY A 52 -13.41 -13.56 3.22
C GLY A 52 -14.87 -13.37 3.58
N THR A 53 -15.42 -14.28 4.40
CA THR A 53 -16.79 -14.18 4.93
C THR A 53 -16.97 -12.90 5.72
N ILE A 54 -16.13 -12.66 6.73
CA ILE A 54 -16.19 -11.45 7.58
C ILE A 54 -16.08 -10.17 6.72
N ALA A 55 -15.20 -10.16 5.72
CA ALA A 55 -15.04 -9.02 4.84
C ALA A 55 -16.30 -8.70 4.03
N LEU A 56 -17.05 -9.72 3.58
CA LEU A 56 -18.30 -9.51 2.84
C LEU A 56 -19.40 -8.95 3.74
N PHE A 57 -19.57 -9.48 4.96
CA PHE A 57 -20.51 -8.91 5.92
C PHE A 57 -20.16 -7.46 6.29
N ARG A 58 -18.87 -7.16 6.49
CA ARG A 58 -18.41 -5.78 6.72
C ARG A 58 -18.69 -4.88 5.53
N ARG A 59 -18.47 -5.35 4.29
CA ARG A 59 -18.78 -4.58 3.08
C ARG A 59 -20.28 -4.32 2.96
N GLN A 60 -21.12 -5.31 3.24
CA GLN A 60 -22.57 -5.10 3.25
C GLN A 60 -22.98 -4.01 4.24
N SER A 61 -22.43 -4.04 5.47
CA SER A 61 -22.69 -3.00 6.45
C SER A 61 -22.17 -1.62 6.02
N GLN A 62 -20.99 -1.57 5.40
CA GLN A 62 -20.38 -0.33 4.93
C GLN A 62 -21.17 0.31 3.78
N TRP A 63 -21.81 -0.52 2.95
CA TRP A 63 -22.50 -0.12 1.73
C TRP A 63 -24.02 -0.09 1.88
N ARG A 64 -24.53 -0.13 3.11
CA ARG A 64 -25.96 -0.32 3.40
C ARG A 64 -26.87 0.62 2.61
N ASP A 65 -26.47 1.88 2.50
CA ASP A 65 -27.25 2.94 1.86
C ASP A 65 -27.33 2.80 0.33
N HIS A 66 -26.48 1.96 -0.28
CA HIS A 66 -26.44 1.70 -1.72
C HIS A 66 -27.06 0.34 -2.09
N LEU A 67 -27.62 -0.39 -1.13
CA LEU A 67 -28.21 -1.71 -1.35
C LEU A 67 -29.74 -1.60 -1.33
N SER A 68 -30.40 -2.14 -2.36
CA SER A 68 -31.87 -2.19 -2.42
C SER A 68 -32.49 -3.10 -1.36
N ALA A 69 -31.78 -4.13 -0.93
CA ALA A 69 -32.20 -4.99 0.16
C ALA A 69 -31.00 -5.47 1.00
N THR A 70 -31.09 -5.26 2.31
CA THR A 70 -30.13 -5.85 3.26
C THR A 70 -30.61 -7.23 3.68
N SER A 71 -30.04 -8.26 3.08
CA SER A 71 -30.28 -9.66 3.46
C SER A 71 -28.98 -10.35 3.87
N TRP A 72 -29.02 -11.12 4.96
CA TRP A 72 -27.89 -11.96 5.39
C TRP A 72 -27.53 -13.04 4.36
N LEU A 73 -28.46 -13.35 3.43
CA LEU A 73 -28.23 -14.27 2.32
C LEU A 73 -27.29 -13.70 1.26
N ALA A 74 -27.21 -12.38 1.09
CA ALA A 74 -26.41 -11.79 0.02
C ALA A 74 -24.91 -12.07 0.16
N PRO A 75 -24.25 -11.91 1.34
CA PRO A 75 -22.89 -12.39 1.55
C PRO A 75 -22.73 -13.90 1.33
N ALA A 76 -23.71 -14.71 1.74
CA ALA A 76 -23.69 -16.16 1.58
C ALA A 76 -23.77 -16.61 0.11
N LEU A 77 -24.42 -15.82 -0.76
CA LEU A 77 -24.44 -16.02 -2.21
C LEU A 77 -23.19 -15.46 -2.89
N ALA A 78 -22.71 -14.29 -2.46
CA ALA A 78 -21.54 -13.63 -3.06
C ALA A 78 -20.24 -14.41 -2.82
N LEU A 79 -20.08 -15.03 -1.64
CA LEU A 79 -18.84 -15.73 -1.29
C LEU A 79 -18.53 -16.93 -2.21
N PRO A 80 -19.45 -17.90 -2.44
CA PRO A 80 -19.21 -18.99 -3.38
C PRO A 80 -18.89 -18.51 -4.79
N ILE A 81 -19.54 -17.44 -5.27
CA ILE A 81 -19.28 -16.89 -6.60
C ILE A 81 -17.88 -16.28 -6.68
N LEU A 82 -17.46 -15.54 -5.66
CA LEU A 82 -16.09 -15.00 -5.60
C LEU A 82 -15.05 -16.11 -5.49
N LEU A 83 -15.31 -17.17 -4.71
CA LEU A 83 -14.43 -18.32 -4.63
C LEU A 83 -14.34 -19.06 -5.96
N ALA A 84 -15.48 -19.25 -6.65
CA ALA A 84 -15.52 -19.83 -7.99
C ALA A 84 -14.73 -18.99 -9.00
N LEU A 85 -14.90 -17.67 -8.99
CA LEU A 85 -14.14 -16.75 -9.84
C LEU A 85 -12.63 -16.85 -9.57
N VAL A 86 -12.23 -16.84 -8.30
CA VAL A 86 -10.82 -16.98 -7.90
C VAL A 86 -10.26 -18.36 -8.28
N TYR A 87 -11.07 -19.42 -8.15
CA TYR A 87 -10.71 -20.77 -8.57
C TYR A 87 -10.54 -20.88 -10.09
N LEU A 88 -11.43 -20.27 -10.88
CA LEU A 88 -11.29 -20.20 -12.34
C LEU A 88 -10.02 -19.44 -12.75
N LEU A 89 -9.69 -18.34 -12.07
CA LEU A 89 -8.44 -17.62 -12.30
C LEU A 89 -7.21 -18.44 -11.90
N TYR A 90 -7.31 -19.27 -10.86
CA TYR A 90 -6.27 -20.24 -10.51
C TYR A 90 -6.11 -21.31 -11.60
N LEU A 91 -7.22 -21.90 -12.10
CA LEU A 91 -7.19 -22.84 -13.21
C LEU A 91 -6.58 -22.22 -14.47
N ALA A 92 -6.89 -20.94 -14.75
CA ALA A 92 -6.27 -20.18 -15.82
C ALA A 92 -4.77 -19.98 -15.60
N ALA A 93 -4.31 -19.78 -14.36
CA ALA A 93 -2.90 -19.64 -14.04
C ALA A 93 -2.12 -20.97 -14.18
N ILE A 94 -2.66 -22.10 -13.70
CA ILE A 94 -1.97 -23.39 -13.82
C ILE A 94 -1.95 -23.92 -15.26
N HIS A 95 -3.00 -23.62 -16.03
CA HIS A 95 -3.10 -23.97 -17.46
C HIS A 95 -2.82 -22.78 -18.37
N PHE A 96 -1.96 -21.85 -17.94
CA PHE A 96 -1.73 -20.58 -18.65
C PHE A 96 -1.31 -20.78 -20.10
N SER A 97 -0.55 -21.83 -20.41
CA SER A 97 -0.12 -22.17 -21.76
C SER A 97 -1.28 -22.51 -22.70
N ARG A 98 -2.40 -23.04 -22.16
CA ARG A 98 -3.62 -23.42 -22.90
C ARG A 98 -4.60 -22.27 -23.11
N LEU A 99 -4.39 -21.12 -22.49
CA LEU A 99 -5.27 -19.97 -22.66
C LEU A 99 -5.22 -19.42 -24.10
N PRO A 100 -6.31 -18.79 -24.59
CA PRO A 100 -6.32 -18.14 -25.89
C PRO A 100 -5.16 -17.15 -26.04
N ALA A 101 -4.59 -17.04 -27.25
CA ALA A 101 -3.42 -16.20 -27.50
C ALA A 101 -3.63 -14.73 -27.09
N ALA A 102 -4.85 -14.20 -27.28
CA ALA A 102 -5.20 -12.84 -26.85
C ALA A 102 -5.04 -12.65 -25.32
N VAL A 103 -5.52 -13.62 -24.53
CA VAL A 103 -5.41 -13.62 -23.06
C VAL A 103 -3.96 -13.80 -22.63
N ARG A 104 -3.23 -14.78 -23.20
CA ARG A 104 -1.82 -15.03 -22.86
C ARG A 104 -0.92 -13.83 -23.12
N ARG A 105 -1.15 -13.10 -24.21
CA ARG A 105 -0.37 -11.91 -24.57
C ARG A 105 -0.64 -10.74 -23.64
N ARG A 106 -1.84 -10.65 -23.05
CA ARG A 106 -2.30 -9.51 -22.25
C ARG A 106 -3.16 -9.96 -21.05
N PRO A 107 -2.63 -10.78 -20.13
CA PRO A 107 -3.44 -11.42 -19.08
C PRO A 107 -4.03 -10.40 -18.10
N GLN A 108 -3.30 -9.31 -17.83
CA GLN A 108 -3.79 -8.22 -16.99
C GLN A 108 -4.96 -7.49 -17.64
N ILE A 109 -4.90 -7.21 -18.95
CA ILE A 109 -6.01 -6.55 -19.64
C ILE A 109 -7.26 -7.45 -19.60
N ALA A 110 -7.11 -8.76 -19.86
CA ALA A 110 -8.22 -9.71 -19.76
C ALA A 110 -8.84 -9.73 -18.34
N LEU A 111 -8.01 -9.78 -17.29
CA LEU A 111 -8.48 -9.73 -15.90
C LEU A 111 -9.24 -8.43 -15.59
N HIS A 112 -8.74 -7.29 -16.05
CA HIS A 112 -9.38 -6.00 -15.83
C HIS A 112 -10.66 -5.82 -16.68
N LEU A 113 -10.75 -6.45 -17.85
CA LEU A 113 -12.01 -6.51 -18.62
C LEU A 113 -13.07 -7.33 -17.88
N VAL A 114 -12.72 -8.48 -17.29
CA VAL A 114 -13.65 -9.25 -16.44
C VAL A 114 -14.16 -8.41 -15.28
N PHE A 115 -13.28 -7.62 -14.64
CA PHE A 115 -13.69 -6.67 -13.62
C PHE A 115 -14.72 -5.66 -14.15
N TRP A 116 -14.45 -5.00 -15.28
CA TRP A 116 -15.38 -4.01 -15.84
C TRP A 116 -16.71 -4.64 -16.28
N LEU A 117 -16.71 -5.88 -16.75
CA LEU A 117 -17.93 -6.63 -17.03
C LEU A 117 -18.76 -6.87 -15.76
N ILE A 118 -18.12 -7.20 -14.63
CA ILE A 118 -18.81 -7.34 -13.33
C ILE A 118 -19.38 -5.99 -12.86
N ILE A 119 -18.66 -4.89 -13.06
CA ILE A 119 -19.18 -3.54 -12.76
C ILE A 119 -20.40 -3.23 -13.64
N ALA A 120 -20.30 -3.47 -14.96
CA ALA A 120 -21.41 -3.25 -15.88
C ALA A 120 -22.62 -4.11 -15.50
N LEU A 121 -22.40 -5.39 -15.13
CA LEU A 121 -23.44 -6.28 -14.63
C LEU A 121 -24.11 -5.70 -13.37
N ALA A 122 -23.33 -5.16 -12.43
CA ALA A 122 -23.86 -4.52 -11.24
C ALA A 122 -24.74 -3.30 -11.57
N TRP A 123 -24.41 -2.53 -12.60
CA TRP A 123 -25.21 -1.38 -13.02
C TRP A 123 -26.51 -1.77 -13.72
N ILE A 124 -26.47 -2.77 -14.62
CA ILE A 124 -27.66 -3.17 -15.41
C ILE A 124 -28.60 -4.12 -14.67
N THR A 125 -28.15 -4.75 -13.57
CA THR A 125 -29.01 -5.64 -12.78
C THR A 125 -30.16 -4.80 -12.20
N PRO A 126 -31.43 -5.17 -12.45
CA PRO A 126 -32.57 -4.37 -12.02
C PRO A 126 -32.84 -4.55 -10.51
N GLU A 127 -33.57 -3.62 -9.88
CA GLU A 127 -33.78 -3.63 -8.43
C GLU A 127 -34.68 -4.78 -7.97
N GLU A 128 -35.57 -5.26 -8.85
CA GLU A 128 -36.45 -6.40 -8.64
C GLU A 128 -35.68 -7.71 -8.46
N ALA A 129 -34.39 -7.77 -8.84
CA ALA A 129 -33.52 -8.91 -8.58
C ALA A 129 -33.20 -9.11 -7.08
N GLY A 130 -33.56 -8.14 -6.23
CA GLY A 130 -33.53 -8.25 -4.77
C GLY A 130 -32.17 -8.71 -4.22
N VAL A 131 -32.13 -9.87 -3.57
CA VAL A 131 -30.91 -10.40 -2.95
C VAL A 131 -29.78 -10.61 -3.98
N TRP A 132 -30.10 -10.93 -5.24
CA TRP A 132 -29.11 -11.10 -6.30
C TRP A 132 -28.45 -9.78 -6.71
N LYS A 133 -29.21 -8.68 -6.75
CA LYS A 133 -28.65 -7.33 -6.97
C LYS A 133 -27.63 -7.00 -5.89
N THR A 134 -27.99 -7.23 -4.61
CA THR A 134 -27.08 -7.04 -3.47
C THR A 134 -25.86 -7.94 -3.59
N ALA A 135 -26.01 -9.22 -3.95
CA ALA A 135 -24.89 -10.15 -4.11
C ALA A 135 -23.93 -9.71 -5.23
N ILE A 136 -24.44 -9.33 -6.41
CA ILE A 136 -23.65 -8.83 -7.53
C ILE A 136 -22.93 -7.53 -7.15
N PHE A 137 -23.60 -6.62 -6.44
CA PHE A 137 -22.98 -5.41 -5.94
C PHE A 137 -21.83 -5.72 -4.96
N LEU A 138 -22.02 -6.65 -4.03
CA LEU A 138 -20.98 -7.11 -3.10
C LEU A 138 -19.78 -7.72 -3.82
N ILE A 139 -20.02 -8.48 -4.89
CA ILE A 139 -18.95 -8.99 -5.77
C ILE A 139 -18.21 -7.81 -6.39
N ALA A 140 -18.91 -6.86 -7.00
CA ALA A 140 -18.35 -5.68 -7.66
C ALA A 140 -17.45 -4.85 -6.74
N VAL A 141 -17.90 -4.52 -5.52
CA VAL A 141 -17.09 -3.75 -4.54
C VAL A 141 -15.93 -4.58 -3.95
N SER A 142 -15.95 -5.90 -4.11
CA SER A 142 -14.88 -6.79 -3.65
C SER A 142 -13.74 -6.91 -4.66
N ILE A 143 -13.99 -6.76 -5.96
CA ILE A 143 -12.97 -6.97 -6.99
C ILE A 143 -11.75 -6.03 -6.86
N PRO A 144 -11.85 -4.72 -6.54
CA PRO A 144 -10.67 -3.86 -6.38
C PRO A 144 -9.65 -4.37 -5.37
N TYR A 145 -10.11 -5.11 -4.36
CA TYR A 145 -9.24 -5.77 -3.38
C TYR A 145 -8.54 -7.00 -3.97
N LEU A 146 -9.23 -7.75 -4.83
CA LEU A 146 -8.78 -9.04 -5.38
C LEU A 146 -7.93 -8.90 -6.65
N ILE A 147 -8.20 -7.87 -7.46
CA ILE A 147 -7.70 -7.76 -8.84
C ILE A 147 -6.18 -7.82 -8.93
N TRP A 148 -5.47 -7.09 -8.06
CA TRP A 148 -4.01 -7.07 -8.06
C TRP A 148 -3.39 -8.38 -7.56
N ARG A 149 -4.06 -9.06 -6.62
CA ARG A 149 -3.64 -10.36 -6.07
C ARG A 149 -3.81 -11.46 -7.12
N CYS A 150 -4.92 -11.42 -7.85
CA CYS A 150 -5.16 -12.28 -9.00
C CYS A 150 -4.19 -11.95 -10.16
N GLY A 151 -3.83 -10.68 -10.33
CA GLY A 151 -2.80 -10.24 -11.27
C GLY A 151 -1.45 -10.93 -11.01
N TYR A 152 -1.02 -11.02 -9.75
CA TYR A 152 0.19 -11.76 -9.37
C TYR A 152 0.05 -13.28 -9.57
N MET A 153 -1.14 -13.85 -9.37
CA MET A 153 -1.42 -15.26 -9.67
C MET A 153 -1.27 -15.57 -11.17
N LEU A 154 -1.84 -14.74 -12.03
CA LEU A 154 -1.68 -14.88 -13.49
C LEU A 154 -0.23 -14.65 -13.93
N LEU A 155 0.50 -13.74 -13.29
CA LEU A 155 1.92 -13.53 -13.55
C LEU A 155 2.77 -14.75 -13.17
N SER A 156 2.43 -15.44 -12.08
CA SER A 156 3.03 -16.73 -11.72
C SER A 156 2.73 -17.80 -12.78
N GLY A 157 1.49 -17.85 -13.28
CA GLY A 157 1.09 -18.72 -14.39
C GLY A 157 1.86 -18.45 -15.68
N GLN A 158 2.04 -17.17 -16.04
CA GLN A 158 2.85 -16.76 -17.18
C GLN A 158 4.32 -17.19 -17.06
N ARG A 159 4.84 -17.27 -15.84
CA ARG A 159 6.20 -17.75 -15.52
C ARG A 159 6.27 -19.28 -15.36
N GLY A 160 5.16 -19.99 -15.55
CA GLY A 160 5.06 -21.45 -15.38
C GLY A 160 5.12 -21.94 -13.94
N LYS A 161 5.12 -21.05 -12.94
CA LYS A 161 5.30 -21.40 -11.53
C LYS A 161 4.02 -21.87 -10.85
N ALA A 162 2.85 -21.39 -11.31
CA ALA A 162 1.56 -21.78 -10.76
C ALA A 162 1.23 -23.27 -10.96
N ALA A 163 1.80 -23.94 -11.98
CA ALA A 163 1.53 -25.35 -12.23
C ALA A 163 1.97 -26.28 -11.07
N GLY A 164 2.92 -25.84 -10.24
CA GLY A 164 3.41 -26.59 -9.08
C GLY A 164 2.69 -26.27 -7.75
N THR A 165 1.59 -25.52 -7.77
CA THR A 165 0.89 -25.06 -6.55
C THR A 165 -0.54 -25.61 -6.49
N ALA A 166 -1.09 -25.71 -5.28
CA ALA A 166 -2.50 -26.02 -5.06
C ALA A 166 -3.31 -24.75 -4.83
N PHE A 167 -4.63 -24.79 -5.05
CA PHE A 167 -5.53 -23.65 -4.81
C PHE A 167 -5.38 -23.04 -3.41
N ARG A 168 -5.20 -23.89 -2.39
CA ARG A 168 -4.97 -23.47 -1.00
C ARG A 168 -3.74 -22.58 -0.81
N ASP A 169 -2.72 -22.71 -1.66
CA ASP A 169 -1.50 -21.89 -1.61
C ASP A 169 -1.74 -20.46 -2.09
N HIS A 170 -2.89 -20.21 -2.73
CA HIS A 170 -3.26 -18.90 -3.25
C HIS A 170 -4.25 -18.16 -2.35
N LEU A 171 -5.15 -18.88 -1.68
CA LEU A 171 -6.27 -18.24 -1.01
C LEU A 171 -5.85 -17.27 0.10
N PHE A 172 -4.80 -17.58 0.86
CA PHE A 172 -4.42 -16.78 2.03
C PHE A 172 -3.79 -15.41 1.72
N TYR A 173 -3.15 -15.24 0.57
CA TYR A 173 -2.70 -13.90 0.16
C TYR A 173 -3.77 -13.18 -0.66
N ILE A 174 -4.72 -13.93 -1.25
CA ILE A 174 -5.89 -13.38 -1.93
C ILE A 174 -6.86 -12.77 -0.91
N TRP A 175 -7.16 -13.49 0.17
CA TRP A 175 -7.93 -13.04 1.32
C TRP A 175 -7.15 -13.35 2.61
N PRO A 176 -6.27 -12.45 3.07
CA PRO A 176 -5.58 -12.64 4.32
C PRO A 176 -6.57 -12.60 5.50
N MET A 177 -6.45 -13.57 6.40
CA MET A 177 -7.38 -13.76 7.53
C MET A 177 -7.45 -12.56 8.47
N TRP A 178 -6.37 -11.78 8.53
CA TRP A 178 -6.26 -10.57 9.34
C TRP A 178 -6.84 -9.33 8.64
N GLY A 179 -7.34 -9.46 7.42
CA GLY A 179 -7.72 -8.34 6.55
C GLY A 179 -6.52 -7.83 5.75
N GLY A 180 -6.62 -6.63 5.20
CA GLY A 180 -5.50 -6.02 4.50
C GLY A 180 -5.90 -4.80 3.70
N THR A 181 -4.95 -4.25 2.97
CA THR A 181 -5.19 -3.13 2.06
C THR A 181 -5.40 -3.62 0.62
N ASN A 182 -5.88 -2.76 -0.26
CA ASN A 182 -5.97 -3.07 -1.69
C ASN A 182 -4.57 -3.33 -2.32
N THR A 183 -3.50 -2.90 -1.66
CA THR A 183 -2.14 -3.27 -2.03
C THR A 183 -1.86 -4.71 -1.59
N PRO A 184 -1.46 -5.61 -2.50
CA PRO A 184 -1.12 -6.99 -2.20
C PRO A 184 0.21 -7.06 -1.43
N GLN A 185 0.12 -6.99 -0.10
CA GLN A 185 1.27 -7.18 0.76
C GLN A 185 1.72 -8.64 0.69
N GLY A 186 3.00 -8.86 0.44
CA GLY A 186 3.53 -10.18 0.10
C GLY A 186 3.38 -10.57 -1.38
N LYS A 187 2.90 -9.67 -2.26
CA LYS A 187 2.79 -9.87 -3.72
C LYS A 187 1.90 -11.07 -4.11
N GLY A 188 2.44 -12.29 -4.08
CA GLY A 188 1.76 -13.55 -4.40
C GLY A 188 2.58 -14.78 -4.01
N ALA A 189 2.09 -15.98 -4.34
CA ALA A 189 2.66 -17.27 -3.92
C ALA A 189 4.16 -17.43 -4.21
N ASP A 190 4.63 -16.98 -5.38
CA ASP A 190 6.04 -17.08 -5.77
C ASP A 190 6.97 -16.40 -4.76
N TYR A 191 6.62 -15.17 -4.36
CA TYR A 191 7.43 -14.38 -3.43
C TYR A 191 7.30 -14.91 -2.00
N LEU A 192 6.08 -15.26 -1.59
CA LEU A 192 5.83 -15.79 -0.24
C LEU A 192 6.56 -17.10 0.00
N THR A 193 6.58 -18.01 -0.97
CA THR A 193 7.27 -19.29 -0.87
C THR A 193 8.79 -19.09 -0.74
N GLN A 194 9.37 -18.11 -1.44
CA GLN A 194 10.80 -17.76 -1.30
C GLN A 194 11.15 -17.22 0.08
N CYS A 195 10.20 -16.55 0.74
CA CYS A 195 10.42 -15.96 2.07
C CYS A 195 9.92 -16.85 3.22
N GLU A 196 9.40 -18.04 2.94
CA GLU A 196 8.81 -18.90 3.95
C GLU A 196 9.89 -19.66 4.75
N ALA A 197 9.85 -19.52 6.07
CA ALA A 197 10.73 -20.22 6.98
C ALA A 197 10.47 -21.73 6.97
N GLN A 198 11.45 -22.50 6.51
CA GLN A 198 11.35 -23.96 6.37
C GLN A 198 11.76 -24.74 7.63
N SER A 199 12.49 -24.12 8.56
CA SER A 199 12.95 -24.74 9.80
C SER A 199 12.40 -24.03 11.04
N PRO A 200 12.33 -24.72 12.21
CA PRO A 200 11.95 -24.09 13.47
C PRO A 200 12.84 -22.88 13.84
N ALA A 201 14.15 -22.96 13.56
CA ALA A 201 15.09 -21.87 13.77
C ALA A 201 14.75 -20.64 12.91
N ALA A 202 14.56 -20.84 11.60
CA ALA A 202 14.16 -19.78 10.69
C ALA A 202 12.80 -19.20 11.08
N TYR A 203 11.89 -20.05 11.57
CA TYR A 203 10.57 -19.61 11.98
C TYR A 203 10.63 -18.74 13.24
N ALA A 204 11.39 -19.14 14.25
CA ALA A 204 11.62 -18.34 15.45
C ALA A 204 12.16 -16.94 15.10
N ARG A 205 13.16 -16.85 14.21
CA ARG A 205 13.70 -15.56 13.74
C ARG A 205 12.65 -14.72 13.01
N SER A 206 11.83 -15.35 12.16
CA SER A 206 10.72 -14.67 11.48
C SER A 206 9.72 -14.11 12.50
N VAL A 207 9.33 -14.88 13.52
CA VAL A 207 8.41 -14.44 14.58
C VAL A 207 8.99 -13.24 15.34
N LEU A 208 10.25 -13.30 15.78
CA LEU A 208 10.91 -12.17 16.45
C LEU A 208 10.97 -10.92 15.56
N ALA A 209 11.27 -11.11 14.27
CA ALA A 209 11.27 -10.02 13.30
C ALA A 209 9.87 -9.45 13.05
N GLY A 210 8.82 -10.27 13.21
CA GLY A 210 7.42 -9.86 13.17
C GLY A 210 7.00 -9.06 14.41
N ILE A 211 7.28 -9.59 15.61
CA ILE A 211 7.03 -8.91 16.90
C ILE A 211 7.67 -7.52 16.91
N LYS A 212 8.93 -7.42 16.47
CA LYS A 212 9.62 -6.13 16.34
C LYS A 212 8.84 -5.12 15.48
N LEU A 213 8.28 -5.55 14.36
CA LEU A 213 7.49 -4.66 13.50
C LEU A 213 6.15 -4.30 14.13
N LEU A 214 5.50 -5.21 14.85
CA LEU A 214 4.26 -4.91 15.57
C LEU A 214 4.47 -3.90 16.70
N ILE A 215 5.56 -4.03 17.46
CA ILE A 215 5.97 -3.03 18.45
C ILE A 215 6.21 -1.68 17.76
N LEU A 216 6.95 -1.68 16.65
CA LEU A 216 7.23 -0.46 15.91
C LEU A 216 5.96 0.20 15.35
N ALA A 217 4.98 -0.58 14.89
CA ALA A 217 3.68 -0.08 14.48
C ALA A 217 2.99 0.64 15.64
N ARG A 218 2.97 0.04 16.84
CA ARG A 218 2.39 0.68 18.04
C ARG A 218 3.12 1.94 18.49
N ILE A 219 4.43 1.99 18.33
CA ILE A 219 5.20 3.22 18.60
C ILE A 219 4.77 4.34 17.64
N TRP A 220 4.56 4.04 16.36
CA TRP A 220 4.11 5.03 15.37
C TRP A 220 2.66 5.47 15.56
N ASP A 221 1.77 4.55 15.90
CA ASP A 221 0.40 4.83 16.33
C ASP A 221 0.37 5.81 17.51
N LEU A 222 1.13 5.51 18.58
CA LEU A 222 1.26 6.40 19.73
C LEU A 222 1.86 7.77 19.34
N THR A 223 2.88 7.79 18.50
CA THR A 223 3.50 9.03 18.00
C THR A 223 2.48 9.89 17.26
N LYS A 224 1.63 9.28 16.41
CA LYS A 224 0.53 9.98 15.74
C LYS A 224 -0.51 10.47 16.73
N LEU A 225 -0.92 9.68 17.72
CA LEU A 225 -1.86 10.14 18.74
C LEU A 225 -1.32 11.37 19.50
N LEU A 226 -0.03 11.35 19.86
CA LEU A 226 0.65 12.48 20.49
C LEU A 226 0.72 13.70 19.55
N MET A 227 1.12 13.53 18.29
CA MET A 227 1.05 14.61 17.30
C MET A 227 -0.37 15.15 17.14
N GLY A 228 -1.39 14.29 17.20
CA GLY A 228 -2.79 14.66 17.10
C GLY A 228 -3.18 15.65 18.19
N VAL A 229 -2.74 15.43 19.43
CA VAL A 229 -3.03 16.31 20.57
C VAL A 229 -2.08 17.51 20.60
N LEU A 230 -0.78 17.27 20.65
CA LEU A 230 0.24 18.27 20.96
C LEU A 230 0.54 19.22 19.80
N VAL A 231 0.27 18.80 18.56
CA VAL A 231 0.55 19.60 17.35
C VAL A 231 -0.75 20.12 16.75
N PHE A 232 -1.73 19.24 16.51
CA PHE A 232 -2.94 19.57 15.76
C PHE A 232 -4.17 19.90 16.62
N SER A 233 -4.03 19.97 17.94
CA SER A 233 -5.12 20.21 18.90
C SER A 233 -6.37 19.36 18.64
N ASN A 234 -6.23 18.10 18.22
CA ASN A 234 -7.38 17.27 17.84
C ASN A 234 -8.23 16.92 19.07
N PRO A 235 -9.45 17.48 19.21
CA PRO A 235 -10.26 17.28 20.40
C PRO A 235 -10.82 15.85 20.48
N LYS A 236 -10.83 15.12 19.36
CA LYS A 236 -11.30 13.73 19.30
C LYS A 236 -10.22 12.71 19.72
N SER A 237 -9.02 13.17 20.06
CA SER A 237 -7.95 12.26 20.47
C SER A 237 -8.24 11.68 21.86
N PRO A 238 -8.07 10.37 22.07
CA PRO A 238 -8.26 9.75 23.38
C PRO A 238 -7.27 10.27 24.45
N LEU A 239 -6.14 10.86 24.03
CA LEU A 239 -5.15 11.42 24.94
C LEU A 239 -5.43 12.88 25.32
N ALA A 240 -6.41 13.54 24.70
CA ALA A 240 -6.70 14.95 24.94
C ALA A 240 -7.06 15.25 26.41
N PRO A 241 -7.90 14.44 27.10
CA PRO A 241 -8.21 14.70 28.52
C PRO A 241 -6.99 14.58 29.44
N SER A 242 -6.05 13.68 29.14
CA SER A 242 -4.89 13.38 29.99
C SER A 242 -3.73 14.36 29.82
N LEU A 243 -3.64 15.04 28.67
CA LEU A 243 -2.53 15.95 28.35
C LEU A 243 -2.85 17.42 28.59
N GLY A 244 -4.00 17.74 29.20
CA GLY A 244 -4.25 19.05 29.82
C GLY A 244 -4.32 20.26 28.86
N GLY A 245 -4.73 20.07 27.61
CA GLY A 245 -4.91 21.17 26.65
C GLY A 245 -3.62 21.79 26.08
N TYR A 246 -2.43 21.32 26.48
CA TYR A 246 -1.17 21.79 25.90
C TYR A 246 -1.06 21.38 24.43
N SER A 247 -1.08 22.37 23.53
CA SER A 247 -0.89 22.14 22.09
C SER A 247 -0.28 23.34 21.39
N LEU A 248 0.35 23.10 20.24
CA LEU A 248 0.88 24.13 19.35
C LEU A 248 -0.20 24.76 18.46
N GLU A 249 -1.42 24.21 18.44
CA GLU A 249 -2.56 24.71 17.66
C GLU A 249 -2.27 24.88 16.16
N ILE A 250 -1.39 24.04 15.62
CA ILE A 250 -1.05 24.08 14.20
C ILE A 250 -2.21 23.43 13.43
N PRO A 251 -2.87 24.13 12.50
CA PRO A 251 -3.99 23.57 11.75
C PRO A 251 -3.53 22.48 10.79
N ARG A 252 -4.43 21.56 10.43
CA ARG A 252 -4.15 20.57 9.38
C ARG A 252 -4.07 21.26 8.03
N ALA A 253 -3.22 20.76 7.13
CA ALA A 253 -3.10 21.37 5.80
C ALA A 253 -4.44 21.39 5.03
N ARG A 254 -5.32 20.41 5.30
CA ARG A 254 -6.66 20.35 4.68
C ARG A 254 -7.60 21.48 5.10
N THR A 255 -7.48 22.03 6.32
CA THR A 255 -8.33 23.11 6.81
C THR A 255 -7.83 24.47 6.32
N LEU A 256 -6.51 24.60 6.16
CA LEU A 256 -5.92 25.78 5.51
C LEU A 256 -6.29 25.83 4.02
N LEU A 257 -6.33 24.67 3.35
CA LEU A 257 -6.68 24.57 1.94
C LEU A 257 -8.10 25.07 1.62
N THR A 258 -9.04 24.94 2.56
CA THR A 258 -10.42 25.43 2.40
C THR A 258 -10.59 26.89 2.82
N ASN A 259 -9.50 27.58 3.20
CA ASN A 259 -9.51 28.94 3.74
C ASN A 259 -10.45 29.13 4.94
N GLU A 260 -10.74 28.06 5.69
CA GLU A 260 -11.57 28.12 6.90
C GLU A 260 -10.88 28.94 8.00
N ILE A 261 -9.55 28.98 8.00
CA ILE A 261 -8.73 29.64 9.02
C ILE A 261 -7.64 30.46 8.30
N PRO A 262 -7.54 31.78 8.54
CA PRO A 262 -6.42 32.57 8.05
C PRO A 262 -5.13 32.11 8.73
N ALA A 263 -4.07 31.90 7.94
CA ALA A 263 -2.78 31.44 8.46
C ALA A 263 -1.63 32.23 7.86
N SER A 264 -0.59 32.46 8.66
CA SER A 264 0.65 33.04 8.17
C SER A 264 1.36 32.10 7.20
N LEU A 265 2.27 32.65 6.38
CA LEU A 265 3.09 31.85 5.47
C LEU A 265 3.88 30.76 6.20
N LEU A 266 4.47 31.09 7.35
CA LEU A 266 5.21 30.15 8.18
C LEU A 266 4.30 29.01 8.68
N MET A 267 3.10 29.36 9.16
CA MET A 267 2.14 28.37 9.64
C MET A 267 1.69 27.42 8.53
N THR A 268 1.51 27.94 7.32
CA THR A 268 1.13 27.15 6.14
C THR A 268 2.22 26.14 5.76
N TRP A 269 3.48 26.58 5.69
CA TRP A 269 4.62 25.69 5.46
C TRP A 269 4.80 24.64 6.56
N LEU A 270 4.68 25.05 7.82
CA LEU A 270 4.80 24.16 8.97
C LEU A 270 3.70 23.08 8.94
N SER A 271 2.46 23.47 8.65
CA SER A 271 1.33 22.55 8.49
C SER A 271 1.57 21.53 7.38
N LEU A 272 2.13 21.93 6.24
CA LEU A 272 2.45 21.02 5.13
C LEU A 272 3.57 20.03 5.45
N TYR A 273 4.60 20.45 6.19
CA TYR A 273 5.66 19.53 6.62
C TYR A 273 5.14 18.52 7.64
N LEU A 274 4.34 18.98 8.61
CA LEU A 274 3.77 18.12 9.64
C LEU A 274 2.73 17.15 9.06
N GLU A 275 1.94 17.58 8.07
CA GLU A 275 1.04 16.72 7.31
C GLU A 275 1.83 15.61 6.57
N PHE A 276 2.92 15.97 5.90
CA PHE A 276 3.79 14.99 5.24
C PHE A 276 4.41 13.97 6.20
N ILE A 277 4.88 14.42 7.37
CA ILE A 277 5.39 13.55 8.42
C ILE A 277 4.28 12.62 8.91
N TRP A 278 3.10 13.17 9.19
CA TRP A 278 1.94 12.41 9.64
C TRP A 278 1.58 11.30 8.65
N GLU A 279 1.42 11.62 7.37
CA GLU A 279 1.09 10.66 6.31
C GLU A 279 2.19 9.60 6.13
N THR A 280 3.43 9.97 6.42
CA THR A 280 4.55 9.01 6.41
C THR A 280 4.51 8.06 7.58
N LEU A 281 4.13 8.53 8.77
CA LEU A 281 3.91 7.68 9.94
C LEU A 281 2.69 6.78 9.74
N ASP A 282 1.62 7.29 9.13
CA ASP A 282 0.38 6.54 8.85
C ASP A 282 0.66 5.32 7.98
N ILE A 283 1.37 5.52 6.85
CA ILE A 283 1.79 4.40 6.01
C ILE A 283 2.76 3.48 6.73
N ALA A 284 3.68 4.00 7.55
CA ALA A 284 4.64 3.17 8.28
C ALA A 284 3.96 2.27 9.33
N GLU A 285 3.03 2.82 10.10
CA GLU A 285 2.20 2.11 11.09
C GLU A 285 1.45 0.95 10.44
N ASP A 286 0.55 1.26 9.49
CA ASP A 286 -0.29 0.29 8.80
C ASP A 286 0.55 -0.83 8.22
N SER A 287 1.65 -0.45 7.56
CA SER A 287 2.46 -1.42 6.86
C SER A 287 3.31 -2.28 7.77
N HIS A 288 3.80 -1.74 8.88
CA HIS A 288 4.52 -2.54 9.87
C HIS A 288 3.59 -3.53 10.55
N PHE A 289 2.32 -3.15 10.80
CA PHE A 289 1.32 -4.05 11.32
C PHE A 289 1.13 -5.27 10.40
N TRP A 290 0.78 -5.03 9.14
CA TRP A 290 0.50 -6.10 8.18
C TRP A 290 1.71 -6.99 7.87
N ILE A 291 2.92 -6.41 7.72
CA ILE A 291 4.15 -7.19 7.52
C ILE A 291 4.57 -7.93 8.79
N GLY A 292 4.31 -7.35 9.97
CA GLY A 292 4.48 -8.02 11.25
C GLY A 292 3.68 -9.31 11.32
N LEU A 293 2.40 -9.27 10.94
CA LEU A 293 1.53 -10.45 10.91
C LEU A 293 2.03 -11.53 9.94
N LEU A 294 2.41 -11.18 8.71
CA LEU A 294 2.99 -12.15 7.77
C LEU A 294 4.23 -12.85 8.34
N ARG A 295 5.08 -12.10 9.05
CA ARG A 295 6.29 -12.64 9.70
C ARG A 295 5.98 -13.54 10.89
N LEU A 296 4.90 -13.29 11.64
CA LEU A 296 4.41 -14.21 12.68
C LEU A 296 3.98 -15.57 12.12
N PHE A 297 3.54 -15.61 10.87
CA PHE A 297 3.23 -16.86 10.14
C PHE A 297 4.43 -17.44 9.38
N GLY A 298 5.63 -16.91 9.61
CA GLY A 298 6.87 -17.46 9.08
C GLY A 298 7.24 -16.98 7.69
N PHE A 299 6.54 -15.99 7.13
CA PHE A 299 6.95 -15.35 5.88
C PHE A 299 7.85 -14.15 6.19
N ASN A 300 9.16 -14.32 6.05
CA ASN A 300 10.15 -13.27 6.31
C ASN A 300 10.24 -12.26 5.16
N VAL A 301 9.10 -11.69 4.79
CA VAL A 301 8.96 -10.76 3.67
C VAL A 301 9.62 -9.41 3.99
N PHE A 302 9.96 -8.66 2.95
CA PHE A 302 10.59 -7.34 3.11
C PHE A 302 9.63 -6.34 3.78
N ARG A 303 10.18 -5.43 4.58
CA ARG A 303 9.39 -4.35 5.20
C ARG A 303 8.87 -3.40 4.14
N ASN A 304 7.66 -2.86 4.34
CA ASN A 304 7.09 -1.95 3.36
C ASN A 304 7.75 -0.57 3.37
N THR A 305 8.21 -0.11 4.54
CA THR A 305 8.80 1.21 4.74
C THR A 305 10.18 1.08 5.37
N TYR A 306 11.11 1.97 5.02
CA TYR A 306 12.43 2.03 5.68
C TYR A 306 13.03 3.43 5.72
N LYS A 307 12.93 4.10 6.87
CA LYS A 307 13.51 5.43 7.10
C LYS A 307 13.23 6.41 5.93
N PRO A 308 11.98 6.52 5.45
CA PRO A 308 11.65 7.35 4.29
C PRO A 308 11.99 8.82 4.54
N LEU A 309 11.76 9.34 5.75
CA LEU A 309 12.09 10.72 6.13
C LEU A 309 13.60 11.05 6.11
N LEU A 310 14.47 10.05 5.99
CA LEU A 310 15.92 10.25 5.86
C LEU A 310 16.41 10.10 4.41
N ALA A 311 15.50 10.04 3.44
CA ALA A 311 15.83 9.95 2.03
C ALA A 311 16.51 11.23 1.54
N LYS A 312 17.53 11.08 0.68
CA LYS A 312 18.33 12.20 0.16
C LYS A 312 17.97 12.60 -1.28
N SER A 313 16.96 11.96 -1.85
CA SER A 313 16.41 12.28 -3.17
C SER A 313 15.01 11.70 -3.33
N ILE A 314 14.26 12.20 -4.31
CA ILE A 314 12.88 11.79 -4.57
C ILE A 314 12.80 10.28 -4.87
N VAL A 315 13.69 9.77 -5.73
CA VAL A 315 13.71 8.33 -6.06
C VAL A 315 14.15 7.45 -4.87
N ASP A 316 15.02 7.97 -3.98
CA ASP A 316 15.40 7.26 -2.75
C ASP A 316 14.21 7.18 -1.78
N PHE A 317 13.42 8.25 -1.65
CA PHE A 317 12.17 8.24 -0.88
C PHE A 317 11.17 7.25 -1.46
N TRP A 318 10.92 7.32 -2.77
CA TRP A 318 10.01 6.42 -3.49
C TRP A 318 10.35 4.94 -3.27
N ASN A 319 11.64 4.60 -3.22
CA ASN A 319 12.10 3.24 -2.93
C ASN A 319 11.93 2.79 -1.47
N ARG A 320 11.76 3.73 -0.53
CA ARG A 320 11.69 3.49 0.92
C ARG A 320 10.32 3.67 1.53
N TYR A 321 9.40 4.35 0.86
CA TYR A 321 8.14 4.81 1.45
C TYR A 321 7.03 3.78 1.40
N TYR A 322 6.78 3.14 0.25
CA TYR A 322 5.67 2.20 0.07
C TYR A 322 6.08 1.08 -0.89
N TYR A 323 6.97 0.20 -0.44
CA TYR A 323 7.57 -0.87 -1.24
C TYR A 323 6.54 -1.70 -2.01
N TYR A 324 5.55 -2.32 -1.38
CA TYR A 324 4.61 -3.22 -2.07
C TYR A 324 3.76 -2.51 -3.12
N PHE A 325 3.35 -1.26 -2.86
CA PHE A 325 2.63 -0.46 -3.84
C PHE A 325 3.51 -0.09 -5.02
N LYS A 326 4.74 0.37 -4.74
CA LYS A 326 5.75 0.61 -5.77
C LYS A 326 5.99 -0.63 -6.63
N GLU A 327 6.18 -1.80 -6.01
CA GLU A 327 6.44 -3.04 -6.74
C GLU A 327 5.24 -3.47 -7.61
N LEU A 328 4.01 -3.24 -7.15
CA LEU A 328 2.81 -3.41 -7.98
C LEU A 328 2.89 -2.54 -9.23
N LEU A 329 3.17 -1.23 -9.05
CA LEU A 329 3.29 -0.31 -10.19
C LEU A 329 4.43 -0.72 -11.13
N VAL A 330 5.54 -1.20 -10.56
CA VAL A 330 6.70 -1.63 -11.35
C VAL A 330 6.40 -2.88 -12.17
N GLU A 331 5.79 -3.89 -11.57
CA GLU A 331 5.48 -5.17 -12.22
C GLU A 331 4.41 -5.03 -13.30
N PHE A 332 3.35 -4.26 -13.03
CA PHE A 332 2.19 -4.19 -13.94
C PHE A 332 2.22 -3.02 -14.93
N PHE A 333 3.03 -1.98 -14.69
CA PHE A 333 3.08 -0.80 -15.55
C PHE A 333 4.49 -0.47 -16.03
N PHE A 334 5.48 -0.39 -15.13
CA PHE A 334 6.84 0.00 -15.50
C PHE A 334 7.47 -1.02 -16.45
N PHE A 335 7.60 -2.29 -16.05
CA PHE A 335 8.30 -3.30 -16.84
C PHE A 335 7.63 -3.58 -18.18
N PRO A 336 6.29 -3.77 -18.26
CA PRO A 336 5.62 -3.95 -19.54
C PRO A 336 5.86 -2.78 -20.51
N THR A 337 5.91 -1.55 -20.00
CA THR A 337 6.17 -0.37 -20.82
C THR A 337 7.64 -0.30 -21.24
N TYR A 338 8.56 -0.51 -20.29
CA TYR A 338 10.00 -0.42 -20.49
C TYR A 338 10.52 -1.44 -21.51
N VAL A 339 10.04 -2.69 -21.46
CA VAL A 339 10.52 -3.75 -22.35
C VAL A 339 9.92 -3.64 -23.76
N ARG A 340 8.75 -3.01 -23.90
CA ARG A 340 8.01 -2.98 -25.16
C ARG A 340 8.24 -1.72 -25.99
N TYR A 341 8.27 -0.53 -25.38
CA TYR A 341 8.23 0.74 -26.10
C TYR A 341 9.58 1.48 -26.09
N PHE A 342 9.77 2.37 -27.08
CA PHE A 342 10.90 3.31 -27.17
C PHE A 342 12.30 2.67 -27.05
N ARG A 343 12.49 1.42 -27.53
CA ARG A 343 13.74 0.67 -27.35
C ARG A 343 15.00 1.39 -27.86
N ALA A 344 14.87 2.17 -28.94
CA ALA A 344 15.96 2.95 -29.52
C ALA A 344 16.29 4.24 -28.74
N TRP A 345 15.45 4.67 -27.79
CA TRP A 345 15.57 5.96 -27.10
C TRP A 345 15.60 5.76 -25.58
N PRO A 346 16.76 5.41 -24.98
CA PRO A 346 16.83 4.98 -23.57
C PRO A 346 16.23 5.97 -22.57
N LYS A 347 16.43 7.27 -22.78
CA LYS A 347 15.87 8.33 -21.92
C LYS A 347 14.35 8.42 -22.02
N LEU A 348 13.80 8.32 -23.22
CA LEU A 348 12.36 8.34 -23.48
C LEU A 348 11.70 7.04 -22.99
N ARG A 349 12.36 5.90 -23.17
CA ARG A 349 11.94 4.61 -22.62
C ARG A 349 11.82 4.64 -21.10
N MET A 350 12.83 5.20 -20.43
CA MET A 350 12.80 5.38 -18.98
C MET A 350 11.68 6.34 -18.56
N PHE A 351 11.54 7.48 -19.24
CA PHE A 351 10.46 8.43 -18.99
C PHE A 351 9.09 7.78 -19.13
N ALA A 352 8.82 7.12 -20.25
CA ALA A 352 7.56 6.44 -20.51
C ALA A 352 7.24 5.36 -19.48
N ALA A 353 8.24 4.57 -19.06
CA ALA A 353 8.05 3.56 -18.03
C ALA A 353 7.75 4.15 -16.65
N VAL A 354 8.46 5.22 -16.24
CA VAL A 354 8.17 5.95 -15.00
C VAL A 354 6.78 6.56 -15.06
N PHE A 355 6.42 7.19 -16.18
CA PHE A 355 5.11 7.81 -16.38
C PHE A 355 3.98 6.77 -16.34
N ALA A 356 4.14 5.63 -17.02
CA ALA A 356 3.17 4.54 -16.97
C ALA A 356 2.94 4.05 -15.53
N ALA A 357 3.99 3.94 -14.71
CA ALA A 357 3.87 3.47 -13.33
C ALA A 357 3.39 4.54 -12.35
N ALA A 358 4.13 5.65 -12.23
CA ALA A 358 3.88 6.68 -11.22
C ALA A 358 2.71 7.62 -11.56
N PHE A 359 2.36 7.75 -12.85
CA PHE A 359 1.18 8.49 -13.31
C PHE A 359 0.00 7.57 -13.60
N LEU A 360 0.01 6.83 -14.72
CA LEU A 360 -1.16 6.07 -15.19
C LEU A 360 -1.57 4.98 -14.20
N GLY A 361 -0.64 4.12 -13.80
CA GLY A 361 -0.92 3.03 -12.88
C GLY A 361 -1.35 3.50 -11.50
N ASN A 362 -0.81 4.63 -11.04
CA ASN A 362 -1.18 5.23 -9.77
C ASN A 362 -2.60 5.81 -9.80
N ILE A 363 -2.95 6.60 -10.83
CA ILE A 363 -4.33 7.10 -11.04
C ILE A 363 -5.30 5.93 -11.12
N TYR A 364 -4.96 4.92 -11.92
CA TYR A 364 -5.83 3.77 -12.15
C TYR A 364 -6.04 2.95 -10.87
N TYR A 365 -4.97 2.63 -10.12
CA TYR A 365 -5.08 1.93 -8.84
C TYR A 365 -6.00 2.66 -7.86
N HIS A 366 -5.83 3.98 -7.71
CA HIS A 366 -6.65 4.75 -6.78
C HIS A 366 -8.09 4.91 -7.26
N SER A 367 -8.30 5.00 -8.58
CA SER A 367 -9.64 5.01 -9.17
C SER A 367 -10.36 3.70 -8.88
N LEU A 368 -9.73 2.55 -9.10
CA LEU A 368 -10.31 1.25 -8.77
C LEU A 368 -10.66 1.11 -7.29
N ARG A 369 -9.84 1.69 -6.40
CA ARG A 369 -10.10 1.72 -4.96
C ARG A 369 -11.25 2.65 -4.58
N ALA A 370 -11.61 3.62 -5.42
CA ALA A 370 -12.66 4.56 -5.11
C ALA A 370 -13.99 3.82 -4.94
N SER A 371 -14.62 4.05 -3.80
CA SER A 371 -15.79 3.33 -3.33
C SER A 371 -16.94 3.42 -4.34
N GLY A 372 -17.15 4.58 -4.97
CA GLY A 372 -18.30 4.86 -5.80
C GLY A 372 -18.37 4.18 -7.18
N ILE A 373 -17.38 3.39 -7.63
CA ILE A 373 -17.43 2.80 -8.98
C ILE A 373 -18.60 1.84 -9.12
N ALA A 374 -18.76 0.91 -8.17
CA ALA A 374 -19.87 -0.04 -8.21
C ALA A 374 -21.23 0.67 -8.08
N ALA A 375 -21.27 1.80 -7.37
CA ALA A 375 -22.47 2.63 -7.22
C ALA A 375 -22.74 3.56 -8.42
N GLY A 376 -21.93 3.52 -9.48
CA GLY A 376 -22.15 4.35 -10.68
C GLY A 376 -21.74 5.82 -10.52
N GLU A 377 -21.04 6.19 -9.45
CA GLU A 377 -20.67 7.56 -9.12
C GLU A 377 -19.41 8.05 -9.86
N LEU A 378 -19.23 7.66 -11.12
CA LEU A 378 -18.05 8.01 -11.92
C LEU A 378 -17.76 9.52 -11.97
N PRO A 379 -18.75 10.42 -12.14
CA PRO A 379 -18.50 11.85 -12.14
C PRO A 379 -17.93 12.35 -10.81
N LYS A 380 -18.46 11.86 -9.67
CA LYS A 380 -17.95 12.21 -8.33
C LYS A 380 -16.51 11.74 -8.16
N ILE A 381 -16.17 10.54 -8.63
CA ILE A 381 -14.81 10.01 -8.59
C ILE A 381 -13.86 10.85 -9.45
N TRP A 382 -14.28 11.23 -10.67
CA TRP A 382 -13.46 12.03 -11.55
C TRP A 382 -13.14 13.42 -10.98
N VAL A 383 -14.13 14.05 -10.34
CA VAL A 383 -13.97 15.38 -9.72
C VAL A 383 -13.15 15.30 -8.43
N SER A 384 -13.49 14.37 -7.52
CA SER A 384 -12.86 14.28 -6.18
C SER A 384 -11.47 13.65 -6.20
N LEU A 385 -11.24 12.70 -7.11
CA LEU A 385 -10.00 11.95 -7.20
C LEU A 385 -9.30 12.22 -8.52
N GLY A 386 -9.98 12.10 -9.66
CA GLY A 386 -9.36 12.18 -10.99
C GLY A 386 -8.52 13.43 -11.22
N ARG A 387 -9.11 14.63 -11.11
CA ARG A 387 -8.41 15.89 -11.42
C ARG A 387 -7.27 16.23 -10.44
N PRO A 388 -7.47 16.28 -9.10
CA PRO A 388 -6.38 16.60 -8.18
C PRO A 388 -5.29 15.52 -8.16
N ARG A 389 -5.70 14.23 -8.17
CA ARG A 389 -4.74 13.12 -8.18
C ARG A 389 -3.91 13.10 -9.44
N ALA A 390 -4.46 13.46 -10.60
CA ALA A 390 -3.68 13.58 -11.83
C ALA A 390 -2.54 14.61 -11.67
N GLY A 391 -2.82 15.77 -11.08
CA GLY A 391 -1.80 16.77 -10.74
C GLY A 391 -0.71 16.20 -9.84
N TYR A 392 -1.09 15.55 -8.73
CA TYR A 392 -0.15 14.86 -7.83
C TYR A 392 0.73 13.84 -8.58
N CYS A 393 0.08 12.95 -9.33
CA CYS A 393 0.71 11.86 -10.06
C CYS A 393 1.67 12.35 -11.15
N PHE A 394 1.32 13.47 -11.82
CA PHE A 394 2.15 14.04 -12.88
C PHE A 394 3.45 14.60 -12.29
N LEU A 395 3.32 15.43 -11.25
CA LEU A 395 4.46 16.01 -10.54
C LEU A 395 5.33 14.92 -9.92
N LEU A 396 4.72 13.88 -9.35
CA LEU A 396 5.43 12.71 -8.83
C LEU A 396 6.24 12.00 -9.93
N ALA A 397 5.63 11.70 -11.07
CA ALA A 397 6.30 11.00 -12.18
C ALA A 397 7.48 11.81 -12.73
N VAL A 398 7.29 13.12 -12.95
CA VAL A 398 8.35 14.04 -13.39
C VAL A 398 9.46 14.12 -12.35
N GLY A 399 9.12 14.28 -11.07
CA GLY A 399 10.08 14.35 -9.96
C GLY A 399 10.92 13.07 -9.82
N ILE A 400 10.29 11.89 -9.93
CA ILE A 400 11.00 10.60 -9.94
C ILE A 400 11.94 10.51 -11.14
N TYR A 401 11.46 10.83 -12.36
CA TYR A 401 12.27 10.75 -13.57
C TYR A 401 13.50 11.68 -13.51
N ILE A 402 13.30 12.97 -13.18
CA ILE A 402 14.40 13.93 -13.03
C ILE A 402 15.37 13.46 -11.94
N SER A 403 14.86 12.96 -10.81
CA SER A 403 15.70 12.41 -9.74
C SER A 403 16.50 11.19 -10.20
N MET A 404 15.93 10.31 -11.03
CA MET A 404 16.64 9.15 -11.60
C MET A 404 17.76 9.60 -12.54
N LEU A 405 17.51 10.55 -13.45
CA LEU A 405 18.53 11.09 -14.35
C LEU A 405 19.70 11.72 -13.57
N ARG A 406 19.39 12.51 -12.53
CA ARG A 406 20.40 13.11 -11.65
C ARG A 406 21.24 12.06 -10.93
N GLN A 407 20.61 10.97 -10.47
CA GLN A 407 21.33 9.88 -9.82
C GLN A 407 22.19 9.07 -10.80
N GLN A 408 21.71 8.81 -12.02
CA GLN A 408 22.49 8.12 -13.04
C GLN A 408 23.75 8.92 -13.41
N LYS A 409 23.62 10.24 -13.62
CA LYS A 409 24.78 11.12 -13.87
C LYS A 409 25.79 11.06 -12.73
N LYS A 410 25.32 11.10 -11.48
CA LYS A 410 26.18 11.00 -10.28
C LYS A 410 26.89 9.66 -10.13
N ARG A 411 26.28 8.55 -10.57
CA ARG A 411 26.92 7.22 -10.56
C ARG A 411 28.04 7.12 -11.60
N GLY A 412 27.92 7.84 -12.72
CA GLY A 412 28.95 7.91 -13.75
C GLY A 412 30.19 8.72 -13.34
N THR A 413 30.09 9.62 -12.37
CA THR A 413 31.18 10.51 -11.92
C THR A 413 31.96 10.00 -10.70
N GLY A 414 31.98 8.68 -10.44
CA GLY A 414 32.70 8.09 -9.30
C GLY A 414 31.91 8.15 -7.98
N ALA A 415 31.61 6.97 -7.42
CA ALA A 415 30.77 6.80 -6.24
C ALA A 415 31.46 7.16 -4.90
N GLN A 416 32.74 7.53 -4.89
CA GLN A 416 33.52 7.73 -3.67
C GLN A 416 33.17 9.01 -2.87
N SER A 417 32.57 10.04 -3.49
CA SER A 417 32.37 11.34 -2.81
C SER A 417 31.10 11.46 -1.95
N GLN A 418 30.28 10.41 -1.80
CA GLN A 418 29.03 10.48 -1.02
C GLN A 418 29.12 9.90 0.40
N ALA A 419 30.11 9.07 0.69
CA ALA A 419 30.32 8.52 2.04
C ALA A 419 30.74 9.60 3.06
N GLY A 420 31.32 10.71 2.58
CA GLY A 420 31.77 11.86 3.39
C GLY A 420 31.02 13.18 3.14
N ALA A 421 29.79 13.15 2.60
CA ALA A 421 29.05 14.40 2.41
C ALA A 421 28.82 15.10 3.78
N ALA A 422 29.33 16.32 3.92
CA ALA A 422 29.19 17.12 5.13
C ALA A 422 27.74 17.17 5.61
N LEU A 423 27.53 17.11 6.93
CA LEU A 423 26.22 17.09 7.57
C LEU A 423 25.24 18.15 7.01
N PRO A 424 25.65 19.42 6.76
CA PRO A 424 24.75 20.42 6.20
C PRO A 424 24.20 20.04 4.83
N ARG A 425 25.05 19.52 3.93
CA ARG A 425 24.63 19.09 2.58
C ARG A 425 23.61 17.96 2.64
N ARG A 426 23.76 17.06 3.61
CA ARG A 426 22.81 15.97 3.85
C ARG A 426 21.46 16.48 4.33
N LEU A 427 21.46 17.44 5.26
CA LEU A 427 20.23 18.05 5.77
C LEU A 427 19.48 18.80 4.67
N ILE A 428 20.20 19.57 3.83
CA ILE A 428 19.60 20.27 2.67
C ILE A 428 18.96 19.28 1.69
N GLN A 429 19.61 18.14 1.43
CA GLN A 429 19.04 17.10 0.57
C GLN A 429 17.76 16.47 1.15
N ILE A 430 17.75 16.23 2.46
CA ILE A 430 16.56 15.70 3.16
C ILE A 430 15.44 16.74 3.13
N ALA A 431 15.74 18.00 3.47
CA ALA A 431 14.79 19.10 3.42
C ALA A 431 14.19 19.25 2.03
N GLY A 432 15.00 19.23 0.96
CA GLY A 432 14.49 19.30 -0.42
C GLY A 432 13.55 18.14 -0.80
N VAL A 433 13.76 16.94 -0.25
CA VAL A 433 12.82 15.82 -0.42
C VAL A 433 11.51 16.10 0.31
N TRP A 434 11.59 16.57 1.56
CA TRP A 434 10.41 16.91 2.34
C TRP A 434 9.61 18.01 1.66
N THR A 435 10.26 19.08 1.21
CA THR A 435 9.62 20.20 0.49
C THR A 435 8.91 19.70 -0.76
N PHE A 436 9.59 18.87 -1.57
CA PHE A 436 8.97 18.29 -2.76
C PHE A 436 7.69 17.51 -2.42
N PHE A 437 7.76 16.59 -1.46
CA PHE A 437 6.60 15.75 -1.12
C PHE A 437 5.48 16.54 -0.43
N SER A 438 5.81 17.51 0.43
CA SER A 438 4.84 18.42 1.05
C SER A 438 4.10 19.26 0.00
N VAL A 439 4.81 19.81 -0.99
CA VAL A 439 4.22 20.63 -2.05
C VAL A 439 3.31 19.81 -2.96
N ILE A 440 3.77 18.65 -3.46
CA ILE A 440 2.90 17.85 -4.34
C ILE A 440 1.70 17.30 -3.58
N HIS A 441 1.81 17.11 -2.26
CA HIS A 441 0.73 16.57 -1.42
C HIS A 441 -0.51 17.48 -1.39
N ILE A 442 -0.37 18.78 -1.69
CA ILE A 442 -1.51 19.72 -1.85
C ILE A 442 -2.56 19.14 -2.81
N TRP A 443 -2.12 18.49 -3.88
CA TRP A 443 -2.98 17.86 -4.89
C TRP A 443 -3.59 16.52 -4.45
N ASN A 444 -3.13 15.98 -3.33
CA ASN A 444 -3.57 14.71 -2.77
C ASN A 444 -4.33 14.86 -1.44
N LEU A 445 -4.41 16.08 -0.88
CA LEU A 445 -5.20 16.34 0.32
C LEU A 445 -6.66 15.96 0.09
N LYS A 446 -7.22 15.16 0.99
CA LYS A 446 -8.65 14.81 1.01
C LYS A 446 -9.43 16.02 1.52
N SER A 447 -10.01 16.77 0.60
CA SER A 447 -10.74 18.01 0.86
C SER A 447 -11.75 18.25 -0.27
N PRO A 448 -12.90 18.89 0.01
CA PRO A 448 -13.83 19.33 -1.03
C PRO A 448 -13.25 20.41 -1.95
N ALA A 449 -12.07 20.97 -1.64
CA ALA A 449 -11.44 22.03 -2.41
C ALA A 449 -11.24 21.66 -3.89
N THR A 450 -11.59 22.62 -4.75
CA THR A 450 -11.47 22.52 -6.21
C THR A 450 -10.01 22.52 -6.66
N LEU A 451 -9.78 22.33 -7.97
CA LEU A 451 -8.44 22.46 -8.54
C LEU A 451 -7.91 23.89 -8.37
N PHE A 452 -8.76 24.91 -8.54
CA PHE A 452 -8.37 26.31 -8.42
C PHE A 452 -8.01 26.69 -6.99
N ASP A 453 -8.76 26.21 -5.98
CA ASP A 453 -8.43 26.44 -4.57
C ASP A 453 -7.04 25.90 -4.23
N ARG A 454 -6.70 24.73 -4.77
CA ARG A 454 -5.37 24.12 -4.61
C ARG A 454 -4.28 24.87 -5.36
N VAL A 455 -4.56 25.44 -6.54
CA VAL A 455 -3.62 26.33 -7.24
C VAL A 455 -3.39 27.58 -6.39
N GLY A 456 -4.46 28.24 -5.92
CA GLY A 456 -4.36 29.42 -5.06
C GLY A 456 -3.58 29.13 -3.78
N PHE A 457 -3.88 28.01 -3.11
CA PHE A 457 -3.14 27.57 -1.94
C PHE A 457 -1.67 27.24 -2.24
N PHE A 458 -1.36 26.71 -3.41
CA PHE A 458 0.03 26.51 -3.84
C PHE A 458 0.74 27.84 -4.08
N LEU A 459 0.08 28.81 -4.71
CA LEU A 459 0.64 30.14 -4.99
C LEU A 459 0.87 30.95 -3.71
N SER A 460 -0.02 30.83 -2.72
CA SER A 460 0.11 31.53 -1.43
C SER A 460 1.37 31.12 -0.65
N LEU A 461 1.91 29.92 -0.89
CA LEU A 461 3.21 29.47 -0.34
C LEU A 461 4.40 30.32 -0.80
N PHE A 462 4.21 31.13 -1.84
CA PHE A 462 5.22 32.01 -2.41
C PHE A 462 4.83 33.49 -2.32
N GLY A 463 3.74 33.81 -1.61
CA GLY A 463 3.30 35.19 -1.37
C GLY A 463 2.45 35.81 -2.48
N PHE A 464 1.85 34.99 -3.35
CA PHE A 464 0.92 35.42 -4.40
C PHE A 464 -0.55 35.23 -4.02
#